data_AF-A0A2E5L1S7-F1
#
_entry.id   AF-A0A2E5L1S7-F1
#
_cell.length_a   1.000
_cell.length_b   1.000
_cell.length_c   1.000
_cell.angle_alpha   90.00
_cell.angle_beta   90.00
_cell.angle_gamma   90.00
#
_symmetry.space_group_name_H-M   'P 1'
#
loop_
_entity.id
_entity.type
_entity.pdbx_description
1 polymer ?
#
loop_
_entity_poly.entity_id
_entity_poly.type
_entity_poly.pdbx_seq_one_letter_code
_entity_poly.pdbx_strand_id
1 'polypeptide(L)'
;MVLEKLKHVPDPTYVHQEPLTEFVASLFIAAGMRNHEAKLCAEVLVDADMNGIDTHGVCYNLDLHYLTGLMNGYIKAQPNVHVTYETPGTAVIDADQGMGMIASVKAMELAIEKAEKSGMASVAVKNSSHYGAAGFYARMALKHDMIGYSMSSGGLGVIIPINARYPWMGTNPMAFAAPAGEEPPFVIDMASSMTSYGKVSIAQAFGVDIPEGWAQNADGEPITEISRRDEAIGQPPLGGKYDTGAHKGTGIGIMADVLSGMLPGEPLTGMLPDAPKGGRFCHYFQATRVDGFRPAEEFKSDMDEMLRNYLAQEPSPHAEGDVMYPGYPDAKYVEKRQKEGVPLPRHTVDYFKKMAETLNVEWTI
;
A
#
# COMPACT_ATOMS: atom_id res chain seq x y z
N MET A 1 13.36 -18.00 5.82
CA MET A 1 13.64 -16.87 4.88
C MET A 1 13.68 -15.52 5.63
N VAL A 2 14.44 -14.50 5.23
CA VAL A 2 14.52 -13.18 5.96
C VAL A 2 13.13 -12.58 6.21
N LEU A 3 12.21 -12.76 5.26
CA LEU A 3 10.82 -12.32 5.38
C LEU A 3 10.06 -12.98 6.55
N GLU A 4 10.32 -14.25 6.87
CA GLU A 4 9.71 -14.91 8.03
C GLU A 4 10.31 -14.41 9.34
N LYS A 5 11.60 -14.09 9.36
CA LYS A 5 12.23 -13.45 10.52
C LYS A 5 11.66 -12.04 10.77
N LEU A 6 11.38 -11.29 9.71
CA LEU A 6 10.71 -9.99 9.80
C LEU A 6 9.25 -10.11 10.27
N LYS A 7 8.59 -11.24 10.01
CA LYS A 7 7.22 -11.52 10.48
C LYS A 7 7.15 -12.16 11.86
N HIS A 8 8.27 -12.65 12.39
CA HIS A 8 8.34 -13.13 13.77
C HIS A 8 8.46 -11.94 14.72
N VAL A 9 7.35 -11.63 15.40
CA VAL A 9 7.34 -10.60 16.45
C VAL A 9 7.61 -11.30 17.78
N PRO A 10 8.75 -11.06 18.44
CA PRO A 10 9.03 -11.65 19.74
C PRO A 10 8.14 -11.01 20.81
N ASP A 11 7.47 -11.85 21.60
CA ASP A 11 6.58 -11.44 22.71
C ASP A 11 5.56 -10.34 22.31
N PRO A 12 4.68 -10.61 21.31
CA PRO A 12 3.74 -9.62 20.82
C PRO A 12 2.56 -9.43 21.77
N THR A 13 2.03 -8.22 21.81
CA THR A 13 0.69 -7.95 22.36
C THR A 13 -0.33 -8.14 21.26
N TYR A 14 -1.29 -9.04 21.45
CA TYR A 14 -2.35 -9.27 20.47
C TYR A 14 -3.54 -8.37 20.74
N VAL A 15 -3.97 -7.61 19.72
CA VAL A 15 -5.12 -6.69 19.82
C VAL A 15 -6.10 -6.96 18.68
N HIS A 16 -7.38 -7.14 19.00
CA HIS A 16 -8.40 -7.36 17.98
C HIS A 16 -8.66 -6.11 17.13
N GLN A 17 -9.16 -6.34 15.91
CA GLN A 17 -9.37 -5.31 14.89
C GLN A 17 -10.15 -4.09 15.38
N GLU A 18 -11.30 -4.30 16.04
CA GLU A 18 -12.17 -3.20 16.46
C GLU A 18 -11.53 -2.33 17.56
N PRO A 19 -11.07 -2.89 18.70
CA PRO A 19 -10.34 -2.10 19.71
C PRO A 19 -9.12 -1.35 19.14
N LEU A 20 -8.36 -2.00 18.25
CA LEU A 20 -7.20 -1.37 17.61
C LEU A 20 -7.62 -0.19 16.71
N THR A 21 -8.70 -0.36 15.95
CA THR A 21 -9.25 0.69 15.08
C THR A 21 -9.75 1.87 15.90
N GLU A 22 -10.47 1.62 16.99
CA GLU A 22 -10.98 2.68 17.87
C GLU A 22 -9.86 3.46 18.54
N PHE A 23 -8.84 2.77 19.04
CA PHE A 23 -7.68 3.41 19.65
C PHE A 23 -6.88 4.24 18.63
N VAL A 24 -6.64 3.73 17.42
CA VAL A 24 -5.91 4.49 16.39
C VAL A 24 -6.73 5.69 15.91
N ALA A 25 -8.05 5.54 15.79
CA ALA A 25 -8.94 6.66 15.46
C ALA A 25 -8.92 7.76 16.53
N SER A 26 -8.87 7.41 17.81
CA SER A 26 -8.81 8.41 18.88
C SER A 26 -7.52 9.23 18.85
N LEU A 27 -6.38 8.62 18.50
CA LEU A 27 -5.13 9.35 18.27
C LEU A 27 -5.26 10.34 17.10
N PHE A 28 -5.88 9.94 15.99
CA PHE A 28 -6.11 10.85 14.85
C PHE A 28 -7.07 12.00 15.18
N ILE A 29 -8.12 11.73 15.96
CA ILE A 29 -9.05 12.77 16.44
C ILE A 29 -8.30 13.78 17.31
N ALA A 30 -7.48 13.30 18.25
CA ALA A 30 -6.66 14.17 19.10
C ALA A 30 -5.63 14.98 18.30
N ALA A 31 -5.15 14.44 17.17
CA ALA A 31 -4.32 15.16 16.20
C ALA A 31 -5.12 16.15 15.30
N GLY A 32 -6.42 16.34 15.55
CA GLY A 32 -7.24 17.38 14.93
C GLY A 32 -8.10 16.92 13.75
N MET A 33 -8.13 15.62 13.42
CA MET A 33 -8.96 15.09 12.34
C MET A 33 -10.45 15.04 12.73
N ARG A 34 -11.33 15.06 11.72
CA ARG A 34 -12.77 14.83 11.93
C ARG A 34 -13.02 13.37 12.29
N ASN A 35 -13.95 13.10 13.20
CA ASN A 35 -14.21 11.73 13.71
C ASN A 35 -14.38 10.67 12.62
N HIS A 36 -15.18 10.96 11.58
CA HIS A 36 -15.43 10.00 10.51
C HIS A 36 -14.20 9.77 9.62
N GLU A 37 -13.39 10.80 9.37
CA GLU A 37 -12.14 10.69 8.61
C GLU A 37 -11.06 9.95 9.40
N ALA A 38 -10.97 10.21 10.71
CA ALA A 38 -10.07 9.50 11.62
C ALA A 38 -10.37 8.01 11.68
N LYS A 39 -11.66 7.63 11.80
CA LYS A 39 -12.09 6.24 11.79
C LYS A 39 -11.75 5.55 10.47
N LEU A 40 -12.06 6.19 9.34
CA LEU A 40 -11.72 5.68 8.01
C LEU A 40 -10.21 5.43 7.87
N CYS A 41 -9.37 6.37 8.27
CA CYS A 41 -7.92 6.18 8.20
C CYS A 41 -7.44 5.06 9.11
N ALA A 42 -7.98 4.93 10.33
CA ALA A 42 -7.67 3.81 11.21
C ALA A 42 -8.06 2.47 10.59
N GLU A 43 -9.25 2.38 9.97
CA GLU A 43 -9.72 1.17 9.28
C GLU A 43 -8.78 0.74 8.14
N VAL A 44 -8.28 1.69 7.34
CA VAL A 44 -7.33 1.38 6.26
C VAL A 44 -6.02 0.80 6.81
N LEU A 45 -5.49 1.36 7.90
CA LEU A 45 -4.24 0.88 8.48
C LEU A 45 -4.42 -0.48 9.14
N VAL A 46 -5.48 -0.64 9.93
CA VAL A 46 -5.76 -1.91 10.60
C VAL A 46 -6.08 -3.00 9.58
N ASP A 47 -6.77 -2.69 8.47
CA ASP A 47 -6.95 -3.65 7.40
C ASP A 47 -5.60 -4.12 6.80
N ALA A 48 -4.63 -3.22 6.60
CA ALA A 48 -3.30 -3.62 6.14
C ALA A 48 -2.63 -4.60 7.12
N ASP A 49 -2.76 -4.37 8.43
CA ASP A 49 -2.34 -5.33 9.44
C ASP A 49 -3.15 -6.64 9.32
N MET A 50 -4.48 -6.61 9.21
CA MET A 50 -5.28 -7.83 9.10
C MET A 50 -4.87 -8.72 7.91
N ASN A 51 -4.43 -8.12 6.80
CA ASN A 51 -3.93 -8.82 5.60
C ASN A 51 -2.45 -9.23 5.69
N GLY A 52 -1.76 -8.95 6.81
CA GLY A 52 -0.35 -9.28 6.99
C GLY A 52 0.61 -8.37 6.20
N ILE A 53 0.16 -7.18 5.84
CA ILE A 53 0.92 -6.12 5.17
C ILE A 53 1.43 -5.13 6.24
N ASP A 54 2.15 -5.65 7.24
CA ASP A 54 2.51 -4.92 8.47
C ASP A 54 3.30 -3.63 8.23
N THR A 55 4.07 -3.56 7.14
CA THR A 55 4.77 -2.33 6.72
C THR A 55 3.84 -1.17 6.35
N HIS A 56 2.56 -1.45 6.09
CA HIS A 56 1.58 -0.43 5.71
C HIS A 56 0.47 -0.23 6.75
N GLY A 57 0.48 -1.03 7.82
CA GLY A 57 -0.45 -0.90 8.93
C GLY A 57 0.03 0.04 10.04
N VAL A 58 -0.57 -0.14 11.22
CA VAL A 58 -0.39 0.75 12.37
C VAL A 58 1.00 0.63 12.99
N CYS A 59 1.64 -0.54 12.85
CA CYS A 59 2.93 -0.84 13.48
C CYS A 59 4.08 -0.01 12.92
N TYR A 60 4.03 0.34 11.64
CA TYR A 60 5.15 0.97 10.94
C TYR A 60 4.82 2.40 10.47
N ASN A 61 3.66 2.63 9.85
CA ASN A 61 3.39 3.91 9.20
C ASN A 61 2.72 4.96 10.10
N LEU A 62 2.13 4.55 11.24
CA LEU A 62 1.42 5.48 12.13
C LEU A 62 2.34 6.61 12.63
N ASP A 63 3.56 6.26 13.03
CA ASP A 63 4.59 7.22 13.43
C ASP A 63 5.18 7.95 12.22
N LEU A 64 5.72 7.20 11.27
CA LEU A 64 6.58 7.74 10.21
C LEU A 64 5.88 8.73 9.29
N HIS A 65 4.62 8.47 8.95
CA HIS A 65 3.92 9.24 7.92
C HIS A 65 2.74 10.03 8.49
N TYR A 66 1.93 9.43 9.35
CA TYR A 66 0.60 9.97 9.62
C TYR A 66 0.56 10.91 10.82
N LEU A 67 0.84 10.44 12.04
CA LEU A 67 0.82 11.31 13.23
C LEU A 67 1.91 12.38 13.14
N THR A 68 3.13 12.00 12.71
CA THR A 68 4.21 12.96 12.45
C THR A 68 3.82 13.97 11.36
N GLY A 69 3.16 13.53 10.30
CA GLY A 69 2.70 14.40 9.21
C GLY A 69 1.66 15.41 9.68
N LEU A 70 0.68 14.97 10.48
CA LEU A 70 -0.34 15.83 11.07
C LEU A 70 0.24 16.83 12.06
N MET A 71 1.08 16.37 13.00
CA MET A 71 1.66 17.20 14.06
C MET A 71 2.63 18.26 13.51
N ASN A 72 3.38 17.93 12.46
CA ASN A 72 4.29 18.87 11.80
C ASN A 72 3.60 19.75 10.74
N GLY A 73 2.32 19.54 10.46
CA GLY A 73 1.56 20.30 9.48
C GLY A 73 1.88 19.98 8.01
N TYR A 74 2.56 18.86 7.74
CA TYR A 74 2.77 18.36 6.37
C TYR A 74 1.50 17.70 5.79
N ILE A 75 0.62 17.20 6.66
CA ILE A 75 -0.70 16.67 6.32
C ILE A 75 -1.75 17.58 6.96
N LYS A 76 -2.68 18.08 6.16
CA LYS A 76 -3.80 18.87 6.65
C LYS A 76 -4.81 17.96 7.35
N ALA A 77 -5.03 18.19 8.64
CA ALA A 77 -5.93 17.37 9.46
C ALA A 77 -7.40 17.43 9.03
N GLN A 78 -7.82 18.56 8.46
CA GLN A 78 -9.19 18.80 8.01
C GLN A 78 -9.19 19.31 6.57
N PRO A 79 -8.89 18.45 5.59
CA PRO A 79 -8.82 18.85 4.19
C PRO A 79 -10.22 19.15 3.63
N ASN A 80 -10.25 19.98 2.59
CA ASN A 80 -11.40 20.23 1.74
C ASN A 80 -11.25 19.44 0.42
N VAL A 81 -11.42 18.13 0.51
CA VAL A 81 -11.33 17.22 -0.64
C VAL A 81 -12.48 17.50 -1.60
N HIS A 82 -12.18 17.78 -2.87
CA HIS A 82 -13.20 18.13 -3.88
C HIS A 82 -12.80 17.69 -5.29
N VAL A 83 -13.80 17.48 -6.14
CA VAL A 83 -13.61 17.16 -7.57
C VAL A 83 -13.24 18.45 -8.33
N THR A 84 -12.15 18.40 -9.10
CA THR A 84 -11.68 19.54 -9.91
C THR A 84 -11.97 19.40 -11.39
N TYR A 85 -12.21 18.18 -11.87
CA TYR A 85 -12.55 17.89 -13.25
C TYR A 85 -13.38 16.61 -13.32
N GLU A 86 -14.41 16.58 -14.15
CA GLU A 86 -15.35 15.46 -14.20
C GLU A 86 -15.95 15.24 -15.59
N THR A 87 -16.06 13.97 -15.96
CA THR A 87 -16.81 13.48 -17.12
C THR A 87 -17.68 12.28 -16.67
N PRO A 88 -18.53 11.70 -17.55
CA PRO A 88 -19.32 10.52 -17.18
C PRO A 88 -18.49 9.35 -16.64
N GLY A 89 -17.33 9.07 -17.25
CA GLY A 89 -16.47 7.93 -16.90
C GLY A 89 -15.17 8.29 -16.19
N THR A 90 -14.88 9.59 -15.98
CA THR A 90 -13.62 10.01 -15.34
C THR A 90 -13.80 11.16 -14.36
N ALA A 91 -12.89 11.27 -13.38
CA ALA A 91 -12.79 12.46 -12.54
C ALA A 91 -11.35 12.70 -12.05
N VAL A 92 -11.08 13.93 -11.61
CA VAL A 92 -9.88 14.30 -10.86
C VAL A 92 -10.30 14.92 -9.53
N ILE A 93 -9.73 14.44 -8.44
CA ILE A 93 -9.93 14.93 -7.07
C ILE A 93 -8.66 15.64 -6.60
N ASP A 94 -8.82 16.81 -5.97
CA ASP A 94 -7.77 17.45 -5.18
C ASP A 94 -7.94 17.06 -3.70
N ALA A 95 -6.90 16.50 -3.11
CA ALA A 95 -6.91 16.05 -1.72
C ALA A 95 -6.62 17.17 -0.70
N ASP A 96 -6.31 18.40 -1.14
CA ASP A 96 -6.05 19.57 -0.30
C ASP A 96 -4.97 19.31 0.77
N GLN A 97 -3.88 18.64 0.36
CA GLN A 97 -2.78 18.20 1.23
C GLN A 97 -3.23 17.33 2.42
N GLY A 98 -4.41 16.73 2.31
CA GLY A 98 -4.99 15.89 3.34
C GLY A 98 -4.39 14.50 3.39
N MET A 99 -4.88 13.72 4.35
CA MET A 99 -4.53 12.31 4.48
C MET A 99 -4.94 11.56 3.20
N GLY A 100 -3.99 10.91 2.53
CA GLY A 100 -4.23 10.25 1.26
C GLY A 100 -5.34 9.22 1.32
N MET A 101 -5.45 8.49 2.43
CA MET A 101 -6.52 7.53 2.69
C MET A 101 -7.93 8.11 2.51
N ILE A 102 -8.16 9.36 2.92
CA ILE A 102 -9.48 10.01 2.79
C ILE A 102 -9.82 10.23 1.31
N ALA A 103 -8.89 10.82 0.56
CA ALA A 103 -9.14 11.13 -0.85
C ALA A 103 -9.18 9.87 -1.71
N SER A 104 -8.40 8.84 -1.36
CA SER A 104 -8.35 7.56 -2.05
C SER A 104 -9.62 6.73 -1.89
N VAL A 105 -10.19 6.66 -0.68
CA VAL A 105 -11.50 6.02 -0.47
C VAL A 105 -12.57 6.73 -1.30
N LYS A 106 -12.66 8.06 -1.22
CA LYS A 106 -13.63 8.85 -2.00
C LYS A 106 -13.45 8.65 -3.51
N ALA A 107 -12.21 8.57 -3.98
CA ALA A 107 -11.90 8.38 -5.40
C ALA A 107 -12.34 7.00 -5.90
N MET A 108 -12.07 5.94 -5.13
CA MET A 108 -12.49 4.60 -5.50
C MET A 108 -14.02 4.44 -5.43
N GLU A 109 -14.68 5.02 -4.42
CA GLU A 109 -16.15 5.06 -4.35
C GLU A 109 -16.75 5.78 -5.56
N LEU A 110 -16.19 6.92 -5.96
CA LEU A 110 -16.62 7.63 -7.16
C LEU A 110 -16.37 6.84 -8.44
N ALA A 111 -15.26 6.11 -8.53
CA ALA A 111 -14.96 5.22 -9.65
C ALA A 111 -16.00 4.09 -9.74
N ILE A 112 -16.36 3.47 -8.62
CA ILE A 112 -17.42 2.44 -8.55
C ILE A 112 -18.76 3.02 -9.00
N GLU A 113 -19.19 4.16 -8.43
CA GLU A 113 -20.47 4.80 -8.77
C GLU A 113 -20.59 5.14 -10.26
N LYS A 114 -19.49 5.63 -10.87
CA LYS A 114 -19.46 5.92 -12.29
C LYS A 114 -19.47 4.63 -13.12
N ALA A 115 -18.69 3.62 -12.73
CA ALA A 115 -18.62 2.34 -13.43
C ALA A 115 -19.97 1.60 -13.44
N GLU A 116 -20.81 1.75 -12.41
CA GLU A 116 -22.19 1.24 -12.41
C GLU A 116 -23.01 1.77 -13.60
N LYS A 117 -22.71 3.00 -14.06
CA LYS A 117 -23.44 3.67 -15.14
C LYS A 117 -22.75 3.49 -16.50
N SER A 118 -21.42 3.46 -16.53
CA SER A 118 -20.61 3.44 -17.77
C SER A 118 -19.93 2.12 -18.08
N GLY A 119 -20.03 1.11 -17.22
CA GLY A 119 -19.32 -0.16 -17.30
C GLY A 119 -17.88 -0.10 -16.77
N MET A 120 -17.18 1.02 -16.99
CA MET A 120 -15.85 1.28 -16.45
C MET A 120 -15.69 2.77 -16.13
N ALA A 121 -14.96 3.09 -15.07
CA ALA A 121 -14.61 4.46 -14.75
C ALA A 121 -13.30 4.58 -13.98
N SER A 122 -12.64 5.73 -14.11
CA SER A 122 -11.33 6.01 -13.52
C SER A 122 -11.29 7.36 -12.82
N VAL A 123 -10.67 7.42 -11.65
CA VAL A 123 -10.53 8.64 -10.86
C VAL A 123 -9.08 8.82 -10.44
N ALA A 124 -8.50 9.98 -10.76
CA ALA A 124 -7.16 10.36 -10.30
C ALA A 124 -7.25 11.32 -9.11
N VAL A 125 -6.27 11.26 -8.22
CA VAL A 125 -6.15 12.13 -7.05
C VAL A 125 -4.80 12.84 -7.10
N LYS A 126 -4.79 14.16 -6.89
CA LYS A 126 -3.58 14.97 -6.76
C LYS A 126 -3.49 15.65 -5.40
N ASN A 127 -2.33 16.25 -5.12
CA ASN A 127 -2.09 17.06 -3.94
C ASN A 127 -2.39 16.29 -2.63
N SER A 128 -1.96 15.03 -2.59
CA SER A 128 -2.27 14.06 -1.55
C SER A 128 -1.03 13.70 -0.70
N SER A 129 -1.23 12.83 0.29
CA SER A 129 -0.18 12.21 1.10
C SER A 129 -0.11 10.69 0.88
N HIS A 130 0.75 10.00 1.62
CA HIS A 130 0.79 8.53 1.65
C HIS A 130 -0.61 7.94 1.94
N TYR A 131 -0.96 6.85 1.25
CA TYR A 131 -2.31 6.25 1.27
C TYR A 131 -2.38 4.82 1.85
N GLY A 132 -1.32 4.32 2.48
CA GLY A 132 -1.32 2.95 3.01
C GLY A 132 -1.17 1.88 1.92
N ALA A 133 -1.79 0.71 2.15
CA ALA A 133 -1.70 -0.43 1.23
C ALA A 133 -2.61 -0.22 0.01
N ALA A 134 -2.05 -0.37 -1.20
CA ALA A 134 -2.78 -0.13 -2.44
C ALA A 134 -3.94 -1.13 -2.64
N GLY A 135 -3.77 -2.34 -2.13
CA GLY A 135 -4.75 -3.43 -2.19
C GLY A 135 -6.04 -3.14 -1.44
N PHE A 136 -6.05 -2.24 -0.45
CA PHE A 136 -7.28 -1.81 0.23
C PHE A 136 -8.27 -1.23 -0.78
N TYR A 137 -7.81 -0.26 -1.59
CA TYR A 137 -8.66 0.45 -2.53
C TYR A 137 -9.11 -0.46 -3.68
N ALA A 138 -8.22 -1.28 -4.22
CA ALA A 138 -8.59 -2.24 -5.24
C ALA A 138 -9.69 -3.20 -4.75
N ARG A 139 -9.59 -3.69 -3.50
CA ARG A 139 -10.60 -4.59 -2.90
C ARG A 139 -11.96 -3.93 -2.67
N MET A 140 -12.05 -2.60 -2.58
CA MET A 140 -13.34 -1.91 -2.40
C MET A 140 -14.33 -2.20 -3.55
N ALA A 141 -13.85 -2.47 -4.76
CA ALA A 141 -14.69 -2.84 -5.91
C ALA A 141 -15.34 -4.22 -5.78
N LEU A 142 -14.74 -5.14 -5.00
CA LEU A 142 -15.18 -6.53 -4.92
C LEU A 142 -16.61 -6.65 -4.37
N LYS A 143 -16.99 -5.78 -3.43
CA LYS A 143 -18.34 -5.76 -2.84
C LYS A 143 -19.45 -5.36 -3.84
N HIS A 144 -19.07 -4.95 -5.06
CA HIS A 144 -19.97 -4.52 -6.14
C HIS A 144 -19.88 -5.45 -7.36
N ASP A 145 -19.30 -6.64 -7.23
CA ASP A 145 -19.00 -7.54 -8.36
C ASP A 145 -18.19 -6.83 -9.47
N MET A 146 -17.28 -5.96 -9.06
CA MET A 146 -16.39 -5.22 -9.95
C MET A 146 -14.93 -5.61 -9.73
N ILE A 147 -14.15 -5.45 -10.78
CA ILE A 147 -12.69 -5.46 -10.73
C ILE A 147 -12.21 -4.08 -10.30
N GLY A 148 -11.28 -4.03 -9.34
CA GLY A 148 -10.68 -2.80 -8.85
C GLY A 148 -9.21 -2.69 -9.21
N TYR A 149 -8.75 -1.46 -9.46
CA TYR A 149 -7.37 -1.15 -9.75
C TYR A 149 -6.93 0.11 -9.01
N SER A 150 -5.73 0.09 -8.44
CA SER A 150 -5.15 1.20 -7.69
C SER A 150 -3.67 1.36 -8.02
N MET A 151 -3.22 2.60 -8.20
CA MET A 151 -1.81 2.96 -8.29
C MET A 151 -1.53 4.22 -7.49
N SER A 152 -0.26 4.40 -7.12
CA SER A 152 0.21 5.65 -6.55
C SER A 152 1.59 6.01 -7.08
N SER A 153 1.81 7.31 -7.20
CA SER A 153 3.10 7.94 -7.38
C SER A 153 3.36 8.88 -6.21
N GLY A 154 4.63 9.19 -5.94
CA GLY A 154 5.05 10.12 -4.91
C GLY A 154 6.06 9.52 -3.93
N GLY A 155 6.31 10.27 -2.85
CA GLY A 155 7.24 9.86 -1.80
C GLY A 155 8.71 10.15 -2.13
N LEU A 156 9.60 9.48 -1.41
CA LEU A 156 11.05 9.64 -1.55
C LEU A 156 11.50 9.05 -2.89
N GLY A 157 12.50 9.65 -3.54
CA GLY A 157 13.18 9.00 -4.67
C GLY A 157 13.90 7.75 -4.14
N VAL A 158 13.29 6.58 -4.33
CA VAL A 158 13.76 5.31 -3.76
C VAL A 158 14.32 4.40 -4.85
N ILE A 159 13.59 4.24 -5.96
CA ILE A 159 14.01 3.35 -7.04
C ILE A 159 14.99 4.07 -7.94
N ILE A 160 16.09 3.39 -8.24
CA ILE A 160 17.09 3.82 -9.20
C ILE A 160 16.67 3.23 -10.57
N PRO A 161 16.32 4.07 -11.56
CA PRO A 161 16.01 3.58 -12.90
C PRO A 161 17.15 2.77 -13.48
N ILE A 162 16.85 1.88 -14.41
CA ILE A 162 17.85 1.01 -15.03
C ILE A 162 18.96 1.87 -15.65
N ASN A 163 20.20 1.48 -15.38
CA ASN A 163 21.42 2.15 -15.82
C ASN A 163 21.58 3.60 -15.31
N ALA A 164 20.69 4.07 -14.43
CA ALA A 164 20.86 5.33 -13.74
C ALA A 164 21.75 5.15 -12.50
N ARG A 165 22.36 6.27 -12.08
CA ARG A 165 23.24 6.31 -10.90
C ARG A 165 22.51 6.60 -9.61
N TYR A 166 21.40 7.34 -9.67
CA TYR A 166 20.73 7.88 -8.50
C TYR A 166 19.23 7.58 -8.51
N PRO A 167 18.58 7.53 -7.33
CA PRO A 167 17.15 7.34 -7.23
C PRO A 167 16.36 8.44 -7.94
N TRP A 168 15.21 8.07 -8.51
CA TRP A 168 14.36 8.99 -9.26
C TRP A 168 12.88 8.86 -8.93
N MET A 169 12.36 7.63 -8.88
CA MET A 169 10.94 7.37 -8.65
C MET A 169 10.70 6.84 -7.23
N GLY A 170 9.49 7.01 -6.72
CA GLY A 170 9.06 6.32 -5.52
C GLY A 170 8.99 4.80 -5.73
N THR A 171 8.59 4.05 -4.71
CA THR A 171 8.32 2.62 -4.87
C THR A 171 7.10 2.34 -5.76
N ASN A 172 6.32 3.38 -6.07
CA ASN A 172 5.24 3.43 -7.05
C ASN A 172 4.43 2.13 -7.15
N PRO A 173 3.57 1.84 -6.15
CA PRO A 173 2.86 0.59 -6.07
C PRO A 173 1.73 0.48 -7.09
N MET A 174 1.37 -0.77 -7.38
CA MET A 174 0.16 -1.12 -8.12
C MET A 174 -0.61 -2.23 -7.40
N ALA A 175 -1.93 -2.12 -7.43
CA ALA A 175 -2.83 -3.14 -6.95
C ALA A 175 -3.97 -3.41 -7.94
N PHE A 176 -4.39 -4.67 -7.97
CA PHE A 176 -5.48 -5.17 -8.80
C PHE A 176 -6.26 -6.20 -7.99
N ALA A 177 -7.58 -6.12 -8.02
CA ALA A 177 -8.45 -7.08 -7.35
C ALA A 177 -9.56 -7.55 -8.29
N ALA A 178 -9.76 -8.87 -8.38
CA ALA A 178 -10.85 -9.48 -9.13
C ALA A 178 -11.68 -10.42 -8.23
N PRO A 179 -13.03 -10.39 -8.34
CA PRO A 179 -13.88 -11.21 -7.50
C PRO A 179 -13.77 -12.70 -7.87
N ALA A 180 -13.89 -13.54 -6.85
CA ALA A 180 -14.06 -14.99 -6.94
C ALA A 180 -15.37 -15.37 -6.22
N GLY A 181 -15.81 -16.63 -6.35
CA GLY A 181 -17.04 -17.10 -5.72
C GLY A 181 -16.76 -17.59 -4.31
N GLU A 182 -16.30 -18.83 -4.22
CA GLU A 182 -15.98 -19.52 -2.97
C GLU A 182 -14.52 -19.36 -2.55
N GLU A 183 -13.60 -19.18 -3.50
CA GLU A 183 -12.19 -18.96 -3.21
C GLU A 183 -11.93 -17.52 -2.74
N PRO A 184 -10.84 -17.28 -1.98
CA PRO A 184 -10.35 -15.92 -1.78
C PRO A 184 -10.20 -15.17 -3.11
N PRO A 185 -10.55 -13.86 -3.15
CA PRO A 185 -10.42 -13.08 -4.38
C PRO A 185 -8.96 -12.98 -4.81
N PHE A 186 -8.74 -12.87 -6.12
CA PHE A 186 -7.40 -12.63 -6.65
C PHE A 186 -7.01 -11.18 -6.38
N VAL A 187 -5.95 -10.96 -5.61
CA VAL A 187 -5.48 -9.62 -5.22
C VAL A 187 -3.98 -9.51 -5.37
N ILE A 188 -3.54 -8.65 -6.29
CA ILE A 188 -2.16 -8.20 -6.39
C ILE A 188 -2.05 -6.89 -5.60
N ASP A 189 -1.07 -6.78 -4.72
CA ASP A 189 -0.60 -5.53 -4.12
C ASP A 189 0.93 -5.56 -4.07
N MET A 190 1.57 -4.77 -4.94
CA MET A 190 3.03 -4.83 -5.10
C MET A 190 3.65 -3.47 -5.39
N ALA A 191 4.87 -3.28 -4.90
CA ALA A 191 5.73 -2.18 -5.32
C ALA A 191 6.30 -2.46 -6.73
N SER A 192 6.72 -1.40 -7.42
CA SER A 192 7.49 -1.53 -8.67
C SER A 192 8.98 -1.79 -8.43
N SER A 193 9.43 -1.85 -7.17
CA SER A 193 10.74 -2.29 -6.70
C SER A 193 10.76 -3.78 -6.32
N MET A 194 11.95 -4.36 -6.16
CA MET A 194 12.13 -5.74 -5.69
C MET A 194 11.52 -6.03 -4.30
N THR A 195 11.40 -5.01 -3.45
CA THR A 195 10.81 -5.10 -2.10
C THR A 195 10.29 -3.72 -1.67
N SER A 196 9.48 -3.66 -0.62
CA SER A 196 9.07 -2.36 -0.05
C SER A 196 10.23 -1.67 0.67
N TYR A 197 10.28 -0.34 0.60
CA TYR A 197 11.26 0.45 1.34
C TYR A 197 11.16 0.23 2.87
N GLY A 198 9.93 0.02 3.37
CA GLY A 198 9.69 -0.31 4.77
C GLY A 198 10.42 -1.58 5.22
N LYS A 199 10.48 -2.62 4.40
CA LYS A 199 11.23 -3.86 4.75
C LYS A 199 12.74 -3.60 4.88
N VAL A 200 13.31 -2.77 4.02
CA VAL A 200 14.72 -2.38 4.11
C VAL A 200 14.98 -1.57 5.38
N SER A 201 14.11 -0.61 5.67
CA SER A 201 14.20 0.24 6.87
C SER A 201 14.08 -0.58 8.17
N ILE A 202 13.16 -1.54 8.22
CA ILE A 202 13.01 -2.46 9.36
C ILE A 202 14.26 -3.32 9.55
N ALA A 203 14.80 -3.89 8.46
CA ALA A 203 16.03 -4.69 8.54
C ALA A 203 17.23 -3.87 9.04
N GLN A 204 17.36 -2.62 8.57
CA GLN A 204 18.36 -1.68 9.06
C GLN A 204 18.19 -1.36 10.54
N ALA A 205 16.95 -1.13 11.00
CA ALA A 205 16.65 -0.86 12.41
C ALA A 205 16.98 -2.05 13.32
N PHE A 206 16.75 -3.28 12.84
CA PHE A 206 17.17 -4.50 13.56
C PHE A 206 18.65 -4.84 13.41
N GLY A 207 19.39 -4.12 12.57
CA GLY A 207 20.80 -4.38 12.34
C GLY A 207 21.08 -5.73 11.70
N VAL A 208 20.20 -6.19 10.79
CA VAL A 208 20.34 -7.49 10.11
C VAL A 208 20.63 -7.31 8.62
N ASP A 209 21.32 -8.29 8.04
CA ASP A 209 21.58 -8.36 6.61
C ASP A 209 20.27 -8.50 5.80
N ILE A 210 20.29 -7.97 4.57
CA ILE A 210 19.17 -8.00 3.63
C ILE A 210 19.46 -8.91 2.43
N PRO A 211 18.42 -9.50 1.81
CA PRO A 211 18.59 -10.26 0.57
C PRO A 211 19.18 -9.43 -0.56
N GLU A 212 19.89 -10.09 -1.48
CA GLU A 212 20.33 -9.46 -2.71
C GLU A 212 19.15 -8.86 -3.49
N GLY A 213 19.38 -7.71 -4.12
CA GLY A 213 18.38 -6.99 -4.90
C GLY A 213 17.45 -6.09 -4.07
N TRP A 214 17.59 -6.04 -2.74
CA TRP A 214 16.80 -5.11 -1.93
C TRP A 214 17.33 -3.68 -1.93
N ALA A 215 18.64 -3.52 -2.06
CA ALA A 215 19.32 -2.23 -2.12
C ALA A 215 20.58 -2.31 -3.00
N GLN A 216 21.04 -1.16 -3.48
CA GLN A 216 22.28 -1.02 -4.24
C GLN A 216 22.99 0.30 -3.94
N ASN A 217 24.30 0.36 -4.21
CA ASN A 217 25.10 1.58 -4.13
C ASN A 217 25.06 2.39 -5.44
N ALA A 218 25.83 3.49 -5.49
CA ALA A 218 25.90 4.38 -6.64
C ALA A 218 26.51 3.75 -7.90
N ASP A 219 27.26 2.66 -7.76
CA ASP A 219 27.85 1.93 -8.89
C ASP A 219 26.94 0.80 -9.38
N GLY A 220 25.76 0.63 -8.76
CA GLY A 220 24.80 -0.42 -9.08
C GLY A 220 25.15 -1.78 -8.49
N GLU A 221 26.10 -1.82 -7.54
CA GLU A 221 26.46 -3.05 -6.83
C GLU A 221 25.39 -3.36 -5.77
N PRO A 222 24.91 -4.61 -5.68
CA PRO A 222 23.99 -5.00 -4.62
C PRO A 222 24.60 -4.81 -3.24
N ILE A 223 23.81 -4.29 -2.31
CA ILE A 223 24.17 -4.19 -0.89
C ILE A 223 23.31 -5.18 -0.10
N THR A 224 23.97 -6.09 0.60
CA THR A 224 23.32 -7.12 1.44
C THR A 224 23.77 -7.05 2.88
N GLU A 225 25.04 -6.71 3.13
CA GLU A 225 25.60 -6.69 4.47
C GLU A 225 25.20 -5.42 5.25
N ILE A 226 24.74 -5.58 6.49
CA ILE A 226 24.38 -4.44 7.35
C ILE A 226 25.55 -3.50 7.62
N SER A 227 26.78 -4.02 7.62
CA SER A 227 28.01 -3.23 7.77
C SER A 227 28.24 -2.23 6.65
N ARG A 228 27.61 -2.44 5.48
CA ARG A 228 27.70 -1.60 4.28
C ARG A 228 26.44 -0.77 4.04
N ARG A 229 25.52 -0.70 5.01
CA ARG A 229 24.23 0.00 4.86
C ARG A 229 24.37 1.47 4.43
N ASP A 230 25.46 2.13 4.82
CA ASP A 230 25.71 3.54 4.52
C ASP A 230 26.12 3.74 3.03
N GLU A 231 26.48 2.66 2.32
CA GLU A 231 26.71 2.67 0.87
C GLU A 231 25.40 2.58 0.06
N ALA A 232 24.32 2.09 0.67
CA ALA A 232 23.05 1.90 -0.01
C ALA A 232 22.36 3.24 -0.26
N ILE A 233 22.07 3.53 -1.53
CA ILE A 233 21.43 4.81 -1.92
C ILE A 233 20.00 4.64 -2.43
N GLY A 234 19.57 3.41 -2.73
CA GLY A 234 18.24 3.14 -3.26
C GLY A 234 18.02 1.68 -3.62
N GLN A 235 16.88 1.40 -4.25
CA GLN A 235 16.46 0.05 -4.61
C GLN A 235 16.50 -0.15 -6.13
N PRO A 236 16.85 -1.34 -6.63
CA PRO A 236 16.62 -1.67 -8.03
C PRO A 236 15.12 -1.85 -8.31
N PRO A 237 14.68 -1.64 -9.56
CA PRO A 237 13.33 -1.98 -9.99
C PRO A 237 13.04 -3.48 -9.84
N LEU A 238 11.77 -3.86 -9.79
CA LEU A 238 11.33 -5.26 -9.87
C LEU A 238 11.94 -5.91 -11.13
N GLY A 239 12.61 -7.04 -10.93
CA GLY A 239 13.43 -7.69 -11.95
C GLY A 239 14.92 -7.36 -11.85
N GLY A 240 15.38 -6.53 -10.90
CA GLY A 240 16.79 -6.35 -10.57
C GLY A 240 17.59 -5.61 -11.65
N LYS A 241 18.30 -6.36 -12.50
CA LYS A 241 19.08 -5.86 -13.64
C LYS A 241 18.29 -5.93 -14.96
N TYR A 242 18.79 -5.28 -16.02
CA TYR A 242 18.11 -5.26 -17.32
C TYR A 242 17.81 -6.67 -17.85
N ASP A 243 18.82 -7.55 -17.84
CA ASP A 243 18.73 -8.93 -18.36
C ASP A 243 17.81 -9.85 -17.54
N THR A 244 17.56 -9.50 -16.28
CA THR A 244 16.66 -10.23 -15.37
C THR A 244 15.26 -9.62 -15.31
N GLY A 245 14.97 -8.60 -16.12
CA GLY A 245 13.63 -8.06 -16.32
C GLY A 245 13.34 -6.72 -15.65
N ALA A 246 14.35 -5.99 -15.15
CA ALA A 246 14.15 -4.69 -14.50
C ALA A 246 13.36 -3.67 -15.33
N HIS A 247 13.39 -3.79 -16.67
CA HIS A 247 12.63 -2.93 -17.59
C HIS A 247 11.12 -3.09 -17.40
N LYS A 248 10.66 -4.24 -16.92
CA LYS A 248 9.26 -4.49 -16.57
C LYS A 248 8.88 -3.74 -15.29
N GLY A 249 9.67 -3.88 -14.22
CA GLY A 249 9.47 -3.14 -12.98
C GLY A 249 9.52 -1.62 -13.18
N THR A 250 10.50 -1.15 -13.96
CA THR A 250 10.62 0.26 -14.34
C THR A 250 9.39 0.73 -15.13
N GLY A 251 8.91 -0.08 -16.09
CA GLY A 251 7.70 0.22 -16.84
C GLY A 251 6.45 0.34 -15.94
N ILE A 252 6.30 -0.54 -14.95
CA ILE A 252 5.23 -0.46 -13.95
C ILE A 252 5.33 0.83 -13.13
N GLY A 253 6.54 1.15 -12.64
CA GLY A 253 6.78 2.38 -11.86
C GLY A 253 6.47 3.65 -12.65
N ILE A 254 6.87 3.71 -13.92
CA ILE A 254 6.56 4.84 -14.82
C ILE A 254 5.06 4.89 -15.14
N MET A 255 4.39 3.75 -15.30
CA MET A 255 2.94 3.72 -15.50
C MET A 255 2.19 4.34 -14.32
N ALA A 256 2.62 4.06 -13.09
CA ALA A 256 2.07 4.70 -11.89
C ALA A 256 2.35 6.22 -11.87
N ASP A 257 3.53 6.68 -12.27
CA ASP A 257 3.85 8.11 -12.43
C ASP A 257 2.93 8.78 -13.46
N VAL A 258 2.71 8.14 -14.61
CA VAL A 258 1.85 8.67 -15.68
C VAL A 258 0.40 8.77 -15.21
N LEU A 259 -0.16 7.68 -14.68
CA LEU A 259 -1.58 7.61 -14.31
C LEU A 259 -1.89 8.38 -13.03
N SER A 260 -0.96 8.38 -12.08
CA SER A 260 -1.19 9.01 -10.78
C SER A 260 -0.72 10.45 -10.78
N GLY A 261 0.48 10.77 -11.29
CA GLY A 261 1.04 12.13 -11.23
C GLY A 261 0.73 13.00 -12.45
N MET A 262 1.15 12.55 -13.64
CA MET A 262 1.02 13.36 -14.86
C MET A 262 -0.44 13.57 -15.28
N LEU A 263 -1.27 12.53 -15.17
CA LEU A 263 -2.68 12.57 -15.60
C LEU A 263 -3.51 13.66 -14.87
N PRO A 264 -3.47 13.81 -13.53
CA PRO A 264 -4.14 14.92 -12.85
C PRO A 264 -3.36 16.25 -12.86
N GLY A 265 -2.19 16.28 -13.51
CA GLY A 265 -1.39 17.50 -13.71
C GLY A 265 -0.48 17.87 -12.55
N GLU A 266 0.07 16.90 -11.82
CA GLU A 266 1.01 17.11 -10.71
C GLU A 266 2.43 16.66 -11.08
N PRO A 267 3.49 17.41 -10.73
CA PRO A 267 4.88 16.97 -10.90
C PRO A 267 5.20 15.65 -10.18
N LEU A 268 6.09 14.86 -10.80
CA LEU A 268 6.56 13.57 -10.27
C LEU A 268 7.66 13.75 -9.22
N THR A 269 7.88 12.73 -8.38
CA THR A 269 8.99 12.69 -7.40
C THR A 269 10.33 13.08 -8.01
N GLY A 270 10.73 12.47 -9.12
CA GLY A 270 12.03 12.74 -9.76
C GLY A 270 12.13 14.15 -10.36
N MET A 271 11.01 14.81 -10.62
CA MET A 271 10.98 16.21 -11.07
C MET A 271 11.09 17.21 -9.90
N LEU A 272 10.98 16.73 -8.66
CA LEU A 272 11.01 17.52 -7.44
C LEU A 272 12.08 17.02 -6.45
N PRO A 273 13.37 17.00 -6.85
CA PRO A 273 14.45 16.46 -6.01
C PRO A 273 14.63 17.20 -4.69
N ASP A 274 14.26 18.50 -4.64
CA ASP A 274 14.40 19.37 -3.47
C ASP A 274 13.08 19.58 -2.70
N ALA A 275 12.03 18.79 -2.99
CA ALA A 275 10.78 18.94 -2.27
C ALA A 275 10.97 18.68 -0.75
N PRO A 276 10.34 19.48 0.14
CA PRO A 276 10.36 19.24 1.57
C PRO A 276 9.90 17.82 1.93
N LYS A 277 10.32 17.33 3.09
CA LYS A 277 9.82 16.06 3.66
C LYS A 277 8.28 16.08 3.66
N GLY A 278 7.68 14.99 3.18
CA GLY A 278 6.23 14.90 2.94
C GLY A 278 5.80 15.06 1.48
N GLY A 279 6.71 14.82 0.52
CA GLY A 279 6.54 15.00 -0.93
C GLY A 279 5.15 14.67 -1.47
N ARG A 280 4.74 15.37 -2.52
CA ARG A 280 3.37 15.31 -3.05
C ARG A 280 3.08 13.93 -3.61
N PHE A 281 2.10 13.25 -3.04
CA PHE A 281 1.60 11.99 -3.55
C PHE A 281 0.42 12.24 -4.48
N CYS A 282 0.29 11.35 -5.44
CA CYS A 282 -0.87 11.28 -6.30
C CYS A 282 -1.27 9.82 -6.49
N HIS A 283 -2.53 9.60 -6.81
CA HIS A 283 -3.10 8.26 -6.88
C HIS A 283 -4.01 8.11 -8.10
N TYR A 284 -4.21 6.87 -8.53
CA TYR A 284 -5.12 6.52 -9.61
C TYR A 284 -5.96 5.32 -9.20
N PHE A 285 -7.26 5.39 -9.47
CA PHE A 285 -8.23 4.35 -9.16
C PHE A 285 -9.08 4.05 -10.38
N GLN A 286 -9.43 2.79 -10.56
CA GLN A 286 -10.37 2.39 -11.60
C GLN A 286 -11.24 1.23 -11.10
N ALA A 287 -12.51 1.28 -11.50
CA ALA A 287 -13.47 0.20 -11.32
C ALA A 287 -13.99 -0.27 -12.68
N THR A 288 -14.14 -1.59 -12.84
CA THR A 288 -14.63 -2.24 -14.05
C THR A 288 -15.71 -3.23 -13.68
N ARG A 289 -16.92 -3.03 -14.17
CA ARG A 289 -18.06 -3.88 -13.88
C ARG A 289 -17.99 -5.18 -14.69
N VAL A 290 -18.07 -6.32 -13.99
CA VAL A 290 -17.99 -7.64 -14.63
C VAL A 290 -19.22 -7.92 -15.50
N ASP A 291 -20.41 -7.56 -15.01
CA ASP A 291 -21.69 -7.78 -15.73
C ASP A 291 -21.81 -7.01 -17.06
N GLY A 292 -20.92 -6.03 -17.31
CA GLY A 292 -20.81 -5.33 -18.58
C GLY A 292 -20.21 -6.17 -19.69
N PHE A 293 -19.60 -7.31 -19.34
CA PHE A 293 -18.98 -8.26 -20.28
C PHE A 293 -19.70 -9.61 -20.28
N ARG A 294 -20.09 -10.13 -19.11
CA ARG A 294 -20.81 -11.41 -18.94
C ARG A 294 -21.43 -11.51 -17.53
N PRO A 295 -22.38 -12.41 -17.26
CA PRO A 295 -22.95 -12.57 -15.90
C PRO A 295 -21.87 -12.75 -14.81
N ALA A 296 -21.98 -11.98 -13.73
CA ALA A 296 -20.97 -11.95 -12.66
C ALA A 296 -20.78 -13.31 -11.97
N GLU A 297 -21.85 -14.07 -11.77
CA GLU A 297 -21.78 -15.41 -11.17
C GLU A 297 -20.98 -16.40 -12.03
N GLU A 298 -21.12 -16.34 -13.35
CA GLU A 298 -20.32 -17.19 -14.24
C GLU A 298 -18.84 -16.80 -14.21
N PHE A 299 -18.54 -15.50 -14.18
CA PHE A 299 -17.17 -15.02 -14.02
C PHE A 299 -16.55 -15.51 -12.70
N LYS A 300 -17.26 -15.40 -11.59
CA LYS A 300 -16.79 -15.84 -10.27
C LYS A 300 -16.58 -17.36 -10.21
N SER A 301 -17.46 -18.14 -10.83
CA SER A 301 -17.30 -19.60 -10.97
C SER A 301 -16.05 -19.96 -11.78
N ASP A 302 -15.82 -19.29 -12.91
CA ASP A 302 -14.62 -19.53 -13.75
C ASP A 302 -13.34 -19.09 -13.01
N MET A 303 -13.42 -18.03 -12.21
CA MET A 303 -12.32 -17.59 -11.33
C MET A 303 -12.01 -18.65 -10.27
N ASP A 304 -13.01 -19.23 -9.60
CA ASP A 304 -12.80 -20.31 -8.63
C ASP A 304 -12.12 -21.52 -9.29
N GLU A 305 -12.58 -21.93 -10.48
CA GLU A 305 -11.98 -23.03 -11.23
C GLU A 305 -10.51 -22.74 -11.57
N MET A 306 -10.22 -21.54 -12.10
CA MET A 306 -8.86 -21.13 -12.42
C MET A 306 -7.95 -21.14 -11.17
N LEU A 307 -8.42 -20.56 -10.06
CA LEU A 307 -7.65 -20.43 -8.82
C LEU A 307 -7.39 -21.80 -8.17
N ARG A 308 -8.38 -22.69 -8.13
CA ARG A 308 -8.22 -24.08 -7.65
C ARG A 308 -7.25 -24.86 -8.52
N ASN A 309 -7.35 -24.74 -9.84
CA ASN A 309 -6.41 -25.38 -10.76
C ASN A 309 -4.98 -24.87 -10.57
N TYR A 310 -4.81 -23.58 -10.26
CA TYR A 310 -3.51 -23.01 -9.94
C TYR A 310 -2.96 -23.54 -8.61
N LEU A 311 -3.77 -23.58 -7.55
CA LEU A 311 -3.36 -24.14 -6.25
C LEU A 311 -3.05 -25.64 -6.32
N ALA A 312 -3.70 -26.38 -7.22
CA ALA A 312 -3.51 -27.82 -7.39
C ALA A 312 -2.24 -28.21 -8.19
N GLN A 313 -1.47 -27.23 -8.70
CA GLN A 313 -0.21 -27.53 -9.40
C GLN A 313 0.80 -28.18 -8.44
N GLU A 314 1.53 -29.18 -8.94
CA GLU A 314 2.56 -29.87 -8.16
C GLU A 314 3.74 -28.91 -7.87
N PRO A 315 4.11 -28.69 -6.60
CA PRO A 315 5.30 -27.90 -6.27
C PRO A 315 6.56 -28.52 -6.90
N SER A 316 7.50 -27.67 -7.31
CA SER A 316 8.82 -28.13 -7.78
C SER A 316 9.54 -28.90 -6.67
N PRO A 317 10.39 -29.91 -6.99
CA PRO A 317 11.14 -30.70 -5.99
C PRO A 317 12.03 -29.88 -5.03
N HIS A 318 12.33 -28.63 -5.38
CA HIS A 318 13.14 -27.71 -4.58
C HIS A 318 12.34 -26.51 -4.04
N ALA A 319 11.01 -26.53 -4.13
CA ALA A 319 10.17 -25.47 -3.58
C ALA A 319 10.24 -25.47 -2.03
N GLU A 320 10.29 -24.29 -1.43
CA GLU A 320 10.27 -24.10 0.03
C GLU A 320 8.85 -23.96 0.61
N GLY A 321 7.81 -24.16 -0.20
CA GLY A 321 6.41 -24.04 0.21
C GLY A 321 5.41 -24.40 -0.89
N ASP A 322 4.13 -24.26 -0.55
CA ASP A 322 3.00 -24.60 -1.43
C ASP A 322 2.84 -23.60 -2.58
N VAL A 323 2.23 -24.04 -3.68
CA VAL A 323 1.79 -23.16 -4.76
C VAL A 323 0.67 -22.25 -4.25
N MET A 324 0.81 -20.94 -4.50
CA MET A 324 -0.13 -19.91 -4.04
C MET A 324 -0.33 -18.85 -5.12
N TYR A 325 -1.51 -18.23 -5.14
CA TYR A 325 -1.79 -17.06 -5.98
C TYR A 325 -1.86 -15.77 -5.12
N PRO A 326 -1.65 -14.59 -5.73
CA PRO A 326 -1.80 -13.30 -5.06
C PRO A 326 -3.17 -13.11 -4.38
N GLY A 327 -3.16 -12.77 -3.09
CA GLY A 327 -4.36 -12.65 -2.24
C GLY A 327 -4.67 -13.88 -1.38
N TYR A 328 -4.20 -15.07 -1.79
CA TYR A 328 -4.40 -16.29 -1.00
C TYR A 328 -3.68 -16.27 0.36
N PRO A 329 -2.40 -15.84 0.48
CA PRO A 329 -1.74 -15.71 1.77
C PRO A 329 -2.41 -14.68 2.68
N ASP A 330 -2.90 -13.59 2.09
CA ASP A 330 -3.52 -12.47 2.80
C ASP A 330 -4.83 -12.91 3.46
N ALA A 331 -5.64 -13.70 2.76
CA ALA A 331 -6.86 -14.31 3.32
C ALA A 331 -6.56 -15.21 4.53
N LYS A 332 -5.45 -15.98 4.50
CA LYS A 332 -4.99 -16.77 5.66
C LYS A 332 -4.57 -15.88 6.83
N TYR A 333 -3.93 -14.73 6.56
CA TYR A 333 -3.62 -13.76 7.62
C TYR A 333 -4.89 -13.16 8.23
N VAL A 334 -5.87 -12.82 7.41
CA VAL A 334 -7.16 -12.30 7.88
C VAL A 334 -7.84 -13.32 8.79
N GLU A 335 -7.97 -14.58 8.36
CA GLU A 335 -8.58 -15.64 9.17
C GLU A 335 -7.86 -15.80 10.51
N LYS A 336 -6.52 -15.82 10.49
CA LYS A 336 -5.71 -15.94 11.70
C LYS A 336 -5.90 -14.74 12.64
N ARG A 337 -5.76 -13.52 12.13
CA ARG A 337 -5.80 -12.27 12.92
C ARG A 337 -7.21 -11.92 13.38
N GLN A 338 -8.25 -12.42 12.71
CA GLN A 338 -9.62 -12.36 13.22
C GLN A 338 -9.76 -13.16 14.53
N LYS A 339 -9.17 -14.37 14.57
CA LYS A 339 -9.22 -15.26 15.75
C LYS A 339 -8.28 -14.82 16.86
N GLU A 340 -7.05 -14.45 16.51
CA GLU A 340 -5.97 -14.21 17.47
C GLU A 340 -5.74 -12.72 17.79
N GLY A 341 -6.19 -11.81 16.94
CA GLY A 341 -5.79 -10.40 16.96
C GLY A 341 -4.55 -10.10 16.12
N VAL A 342 -4.28 -8.81 15.92
CA VAL A 342 -3.07 -8.30 15.27
C VAL A 342 -1.91 -8.38 16.28
N PRO A 343 -0.76 -9.01 15.92
CA PRO A 343 0.41 -9.04 16.78
C PRO A 343 1.14 -7.71 16.75
N LEU A 344 1.04 -6.92 17.82
CA LEU A 344 1.77 -5.66 17.98
C LEU A 344 3.14 -5.92 18.63
N PRO A 345 4.25 -5.51 18.00
CA PRO A 345 5.56 -5.52 18.63
C PRO A 345 5.61 -4.62 19.86
N ARG A 346 6.44 -4.99 20.84
CA ARG A 346 6.64 -4.19 22.06
C ARG A 346 6.96 -2.72 21.78
N HIS A 347 7.83 -2.43 20.81
CA HIS A 347 8.18 -1.06 20.47
C HIS A 347 6.99 -0.26 19.93
N THR A 348 6.07 -0.90 19.20
CA THR A 348 4.82 -0.30 18.73
C THR A 348 3.91 0.03 19.90
N VAL A 349 3.75 -0.89 20.85
CA VAL A 349 2.95 -0.66 22.07
C VAL A 349 3.53 0.49 22.90
N ASP A 350 4.85 0.51 23.10
CA ASP A 350 5.53 1.58 23.83
C ASP A 350 5.38 2.93 23.13
N TYR A 351 5.46 2.95 21.79
CA TYR A 351 5.20 4.14 20.99
C TYR A 351 3.75 4.62 21.13
N PHE A 352 2.77 3.71 21.05
CA PHE A 352 1.37 4.10 21.19
C PHE A 352 1.04 4.66 22.58
N LYS A 353 1.60 4.09 23.65
CA LYS A 353 1.47 4.65 25.01
C LYS A 353 2.03 6.06 25.08
N LYS A 354 3.23 6.28 24.53
CA LYS A 354 3.85 7.61 24.45
C LYS A 354 2.98 8.60 23.67
N MET A 355 2.38 8.17 22.56
CA MET A 355 1.50 9.02 21.76
C MET A 355 0.18 9.32 22.47
N ALA A 356 -0.40 8.34 23.16
CA ALA A 356 -1.59 8.51 23.97
C ALA A 356 -1.34 9.56 25.07
N GLU A 357 -0.20 9.48 25.78
CA GLU A 357 0.22 10.49 26.74
C GLU A 357 0.41 11.88 26.08
N THR A 358 1.12 11.94 24.96
CA THR A 358 1.43 13.19 24.25
C THR A 358 0.18 13.90 23.76
N LEU A 359 -0.80 13.14 23.27
CA LEU A 359 -2.05 13.65 22.69
C LEU A 359 -3.19 13.70 23.71
N ASN A 360 -2.93 13.34 24.97
CA ASN A 360 -3.93 13.26 26.05
C ASN A 360 -5.15 12.37 25.68
N VAL A 361 -4.84 11.18 25.15
CA VAL A 361 -5.79 10.12 24.79
C VAL A 361 -5.67 8.98 25.79
N GLU A 362 -6.80 8.35 26.15
CA GLU A 362 -6.81 7.18 27.02
C GLU A 362 -6.20 5.96 26.32
N TRP A 363 -5.35 5.21 27.03
CA TRP A 363 -4.80 3.94 26.56
C TRP A 363 -5.82 2.81 26.76
N THR A 364 -6.39 2.30 25.67
CA THR A 364 -7.55 1.36 25.72
C THR A 364 -7.26 -0.06 25.22
N ILE A 365 -6.03 -0.37 24.82
CA ILE A 365 -5.66 -1.67 24.21
C ILE A 365 -4.49 -2.38 24.89
#